data_AF-A0AA96YPA0-F1
#
_entry.id   AF-A0AA96YPA0-F1
#
_cell.length_a   1.000
_cell.length_b   1.000
_cell.length_c   1.000
_cell.angle_alpha   90.00
_cell.angle_beta   90.00
_cell.angle_gamma   90.00
#
_symmetry.space_group_name_H-M   'P 1'
#
loop_
_entity.id
_entity.type
_entity.pdbx_description
1 polymer ?
#
loop_
_entity_poly.entity_id
_entity_poly.type
_entity_poly.pdbx_seq_one_letter_code
_entity_poly.pdbx_strand_id
1 'polypeptide(L)' 'MSQDEQGENIQHHFCQFDVKKRISWECTTEHQSRNAKAHLYVPATKVVPVIFLPSIMGSNLKHKDTGDSV' A
#
# COMPACT_ATOMS: atom_id res chain seq x y z
N MET A 1 -22.88 31.72 -1.77
CA MET A 1 -22.18 30.46 -2.09
C MET A 1 -21.53 30.69 -3.44
N SER A 2 -20.21 30.90 -3.47
CA SER A 2 -19.46 31.32 -4.67
C SER A 2 -19.45 30.20 -5.72
N GLN A 3 -19.76 30.54 -6.96
CA GLN A 3 -19.88 29.64 -8.11
C GLN A 3 -18.51 29.37 -8.77
N ASP A 4 -17.47 29.02 -8.01
CA ASP A 4 -16.09 28.93 -8.54
C ASP A 4 -15.48 27.51 -8.52
N GLU A 5 -16.23 26.45 -8.18
CA GLU A 5 -15.65 25.10 -8.02
C GLU A 5 -15.77 24.18 -9.26
N GLN A 6 -16.21 24.68 -10.41
CA GLN A 6 -16.45 23.85 -11.61
C GLN A 6 -15.27 23.76 -12.61
N GLY A 7 -14.08 24.23 -12.24
CA GLY A 7 -12.97 24.40 -13.18
C GLY A 7 -11.76 23.49 -13.04
N GLU A 8 -11.66 22.61 -12.04
CA GLU A 8 -10.50 21.70 -11.95
C GLU A 8 -10.76 20.46 -12.81
N ASN A 9 -10.16 20.45 -14.02
CA ASN A 9 -9.97 19.21 -14.76
C ASN A 9 -9.09 18.32 -13.87
N ILE A 10 -9.68 17.28 -13.27
CA ILE A 10 -8.99 16.32 -12.41
C ILE A 10 -8.97 14.98 -13.14
N GLN A 11 -7.77 14.50 -13.46
CA GLN A 11 -7.58 13.19 -14.07
C GLN A 11 -7.17 12.19 -12.98
N HIS A 12 -7.97 11.14 -12.85
CA HIS A 12 -7.73 10.04 -11.91
C HIS A 12 -7.03 8.90 -12.63
N HIS A 13 -5.83 8.55 -12.17
CA HIS A 13 -5.08 7.40 -12.68
C HIS A 13 -4.84 6.39 -11.57
N PHE A 14 -5.25 5.15 -11.81
CA PHE A 14 -4.89 4.02 -10.96
C PHE A 14 -3.53 3.47 -11.36
N CYS A 15 -2.79 2.95 -10.38
CA CYS A 15 -1.51 2.33 -10.66
C CYS A 15 -1.69 0.98 -11.38
N GLN A 16 -0.68 0.59 -12.14
CA GLN A 16 -0.53 -0.75 -12.68
C GLN A 16 0.61 -1.47 -11.94
N PHE A 17 0.58 -2.80 -11.96
CA PHE A 17 1.66 -3.62 -11.43
C PHE A 17 2.47 -4.21 -12.59
N ASP A 18 3.76 -3.93 -12.62
CA ASP A 18 4.72 -4.55 -13.54
C ASP A 18 4.90 -6.05 -13.22
N VAL A 19 5.50 -6.83 -14.13
CA VAL A 19 5.80 -8.27 -14.02
C VAL A 19 6.54 -8.60 -12.71
N LYS A 20 7.34 -7.65 -12.20
CA LYS A 20 8.05 -7.75 -10.92
C LYS A 20 7.21 -7.37 -9.69
N LYS A 21 5.89 -7.25 -9.84
CA LYS A 21 4.93 -6.77 -8.82
C LYS A 21 5.28 -5.38 -8.26
N ARG A 22 5.94 -4.55 -9.05
CA ARG A 22 6.29 -3.16 -8.70
C ARG A 22 5.24 -2.22 -9.26
N ILE A 23 4.96 -1.16 -8.51
CA ILE A 23 3.93 -0.17 -8.85
C ILE A 23 4.46 0.76 -9.94
N SER A 24 3.69 0.97 -11.00
CA SER A 24 3.96 1.92 -12.07
C SER A 24 2.71 2.74 -12.42
N TRP A 25 2.90 3.96 -12.90
CA TRP A 25 1.84 4.80 -13.44
C TRP A 25 2.19 5.21 -14.86
N GLU A 26 1.22 5.12 -15.76
CA GLU A 26 1.34 5.66 -17.11
C GLU A 26 0.86 7.12 -17.05
N CYS A 27 1.80 8.07 -17.06
CA CYS A 27 1.51 9.49 -17.02
C CYS A 27 2.09 10.19 -18.25
N THR A 28 1.24 10.91 -18.96
CA THR A 28 1.62 11.78 -20.07
C THR A 28 1.91 13.18 -19.56
N THR A 29 3.10 13.71 -19.85
CA THR A 29 3.47 15.07 -19.46
C THR A 29 2.92 16.06 -20.50
N GLU A 30 1.86 16.79 -20.16
CA GLU A 30 1.37 17.94 -20.92
C GLU A 30 1.64 19.28 -20.22
N HIS A 31 1.56 20.37 -20.98
CA HIS A 31 1.70 21.73 -20.48
C HIS A 31 0.62 22.04 -19.43
N GLN A 32 1.00 22.71 -18.33
CA GLN A 32 0.14 22.98 -17.16
C GLN A 32 -1.22 23.64 -17.45
N SER A 33 -1.36 24.34 -18.58
CA SER A 33 -2.63 24.94 -19.01
C SER A 33 -3.63 23.95 -19.60
N ARG A 34 -3.16 22.74 -19.96
CA ARG A 34 -3.97 21.61 -20.45
C ARG A 34 -3.96 20.43 -19.49
N ASN A 35 -2.95 20.36 -18.63
CA ASN A 35 -2.76 19.23 -17.75
C ASN A 35 -3.54 19.43 -16.44
N ALA A 36 -4.52 18.57 -16.25
CA ALA A 36 -5.22 18.36 -15.00
C ALA A 36 -4.25 18.11 -13.85
N LYS A 37 -4.59 18.52 -12.61
CA LYS A 37 -3.89 18.00 -11.44
C LYS A 37 -4.08 16.49 -11.40
N ALA A 38 -3.00 15.72 -11.59
CA ALA A 38 -3.05 14.28 -11.54
C ALA A 38 -2.98 13.81 -10.08
N HIS A 39 -4.07 13.19 -9.61
CA HIS A 39 -4.09 12.53 -8.30
C HIS A 39 -3.75 11.05 -8.48
N LEU A 40 -2.56 10.65 -8.02
CA LEU A 40 -2.08 9.28 -8.07
C LEU A 40 -2.46 8.55 -6.79
N TYR A 41 -3.28 7.50 -6.92
CA TYR A 41 -3.70 6.70 -5.78
C TYR A 41 -2.86 5.42 -5.70
N VAL A 42 -2.27 5.18 -4.53
CA VAL A 42 -1.59 3.93 -4.21
C VAL A 42 -2.66 2.91 -3.78
N PRO A 43 -2.59 1.65 -4.22
CA PRO A 43 -3.54 0.63 -3.81
C PRO A 43 -3.38 0.36 -2.31
N ALA A 44 -4.50 0.05 -1.65
CA ALA A 44 -4.47 -0.26 -0.23
C ALA A 44 -3.53 -1.46 0.05
N THR A 45 -2.47 -1.21 0.81
CA THR A 45 -1.52 -2.25 1.22
C THR A 45 -2.22 -3.15 2.24
N LYS A 46 -2.77 -4.28 1.79
CA LYS A 46 -3.27 -5.32 2.71
C LYS A 46 -2.07 -6.07 3.29
N VAL A 47 -1.78 -5.82 4.56
CA VAL A 47 -0.78 -6.59 5.31
C VAL A 47 -1.36 -7.97 5.58
N VAL A 48 -0.75 -9.00 5.00
CA VAL A 48 -1.10 -10.41 5.27
C VAL A 48 -0.07 -10.96 6.25
N PRO A 49 -0.44 -11.27 7.51
CA PRO A 49 0.49 -11.82 8.47
C PRO A 49 0.89 -13.25 8.05
N VAL A 50 2.20 -13.51 8.04
CA VAL A 50 2.74 -14.87 7.84
C VAL A 50 3.05 -15.43 9.21
N ILE A 51 2.38 -16.52 9.59
CA ILE A 51 2.60 -17.21 10.86
C ILE A 51 3.58 -18.35 10.63
N PHE A 52 4.74 -18.28 11.28
CA PHE A 52 5.71 -19.37 11.27
C PHE A 52 5.47 -20.29 12.47
N LEU A 53 5.21 -21.57 12.19
CA LEU A 53 5.10 -22.60 13.23
C LEU A 53 6.43 -23.37 13.31
N PRO A 54 7.06 -23.44 14.49
CA PRO A 54 8.29 -24.18 14.65
C PRO A 54 8.06 -25.70 14.57
N SER A 55 9.12 -26.44 14.33
CA SER A 55 9.12 -27.91 14.27
C SER A 55 9.10 -28.54 15.67
N ILE A 56 9.19 -29.87 15.74
CA ILE A 56 9.25 -30.64 17.00
C ILE A 56 10.41 -30.11 17.86
N MET A 57 10.12 -29.75 19.12
CA MET A 57 11.06 -29.11 20.06
C MET A 57 11.66 -27.77 19.58
N GLY A 58 11.03 -27.09 18.61
CA GLY A 58 11.51 -25.81 18.06
C GLY A 58 11.02 -24.56 18.81
N SER A 59 10.30 -24.72 19.92
CA SER A 59 9.82 -23.63 20.78
C SER A 59 10.51 -23.67 22.13
N ASN A 60 10.82 -22.50 22.68
CA ASN A 60 11.30 -22.39 24.05
C ASN A 60 10.23 -22.88 25.03
N LEU A 61 10.68 -23.60 26.06
CA LEU A 61 9.85 -24.10 27.13
C LEU A 61 10.06 -23.25 28.38
N LYS A 62 9.00 -23.08 29.17
CA LYS A 62 9.08 -22.46 30.49
C LYS A 62 8.14 -23.18 31.46
N HIS A 63 8.51 -23.19 32.74
CA HIS A 63 7.60 -23.60 33.79
C HIS A 63 6.40 -22.65 33.83
N LYS A 64 5.19 -23.21 33.84
CA LYS A 64 3.96 -22.42 33.81
C LYS A 64 3.77 -21.59 35.07
N ASP A 65 4.18 -22.11 36.22
CA ASP A 65 3.89 -21.53 37.52
C ASP A 65 4.99 -20.57 38.01
N THR A 66 6.27 -20.90 37.77
CA THR A 66 7.41 -20.04 38.14
C THR A 66 7.84 -19.10 37.02
N GLY A 67 7.53 -19.41 35.76
CA GLY A 67 7.99 -18.62 34.61
C GLY A 67 9.46 -18.84 34.24
N ASP A 68 10.17 -19.68 34.98
CA ASP A 68 11.57 -20.04 34.72
C ASP A 68 11.69 -20.83 33.41
N SER A 69 12.73 -20.56 32.64
CA SER A 69 13.09 -21.35 31.46
C SER A 69 13.44 -22.78 31.88
N VAL A 70 13.01 -23.76 31.06
CA VAL A 70 13.37 -25.18 31.22
C VAL A 70 14.72 -25.46 30.57
#